data_AF-T0RED2-F1
#
_entry.id   AF-T0RED2-F1
#
_cell.length_a   1.000
_cell.length_b   1.000
_cell.length_c   1.000
_cell.angle_alpha   90.00
_cell.angle_beta   90.00
_cell.angle_gamma   90.00
#
_symmetry.space_group_name_H-M   'P 1'
#
loop_
_entity.id
_entity.type
_entity.pdbx_description
1 polymer ?
#
loop_
_entity_poly.entity_id
_entity_poly.type
_entity_poly.pdbx_seq_one_letter_code
_entity_poly.pdbx_strand_id
1 'polypeptide(L)'
;MSFVRKRGFHVLLACISLVVINDVVELLSWRDTFAPSQHLRSDSGDGLDEPTKLRYVVNLFLVSPFVLLGLIRLAVALSPKAHAYLSTWTRSITLALLLPALLLLVLVAIPARPSLSDLPPNHTHYTCDANASSGNMDAVYTWVNVTDPEWQALSVQHKCPVDDYLGGGGDADPFLALKYSMRSVRAHLPFVERIFIVTERNQVPSWVSLGENVHVVFHDEFMPAEIVPTFNSNPTEMLLHRMVAKGILRSNCFLYINDDFIVNKPLGPSDLITADGRIVLNSFVHINLPYDMWMDAPYGLWPTTDDRVAFVVDPHVPYVVHAEAMEAYVSQCGDECARSIETRCKRNGPLPMSKYQDFLATKHPEAVSFVSPLLGYSTRLPLGIGSPALNGWLLYLLNPKFIYIESHNALEEHPEWVDFITTYLHNTFPDKAPWEL
;
A
#
# COMPACT_ATOMS: atom_id res chain seq x y z
N MET A 1 35.00 6.33 -22.60
CA MET A 1 35.44 5.91 -21.25
C MET A 1 35.01 6.84 -20.09
N SER A 2 34.87 8.17 -20.26
CA SER A 2 34.45 9.05 -19.15
C SER A 2 32.96 8.93 -18.76
N PHE A 3 32.09 8.55 -19.71
CA PHE A 3 30.64 8.42 -19.49
C PHE A 3 30.26 7.19 -18.63
N VAL A 4 30.97 6.07 -18.80
CA VAL A 4 30.78 4.82 -18.01
C VAL A 4 31.22 5.00 -16.54
N ARG A 5 32.27 5.81 -16.31
CA ARG A 5 32.82 6.08 -14.98
C ARG A 5 31.91 6.93 -14.09
N LYS A 6 31.11 7.83 -14.69
CA LYS A 6 30.10 8.63 -13.96
C LYS A 6 28.93 7.77 -13.49
N ARG A 7 28.39 6.88 -14.34
CA ARG A 7 27.28 5.97 -13.96
C ARG A 7 27.67 5.02 -12.82
N GLY A 8 28.88 4.45 -12.83
CA GLY A 8 29.34 3.55 -11.77
C GLY A 8 29.44 4.21 -10.38
N PHE A 9 29.80 5.49 -10.31
CA PHE A 9 29.84 6.23 -9.05
C PHE A 9 28.44 6.52 -8.48
N HIS A 10 27.47 6.83 -9.35
CA HIS A 10 26.07 7.04 -8.92
C HIS A 10 25.40 5.74 -8.46
N VAL A 11 25.65 4.62 -9.14
CA VAL A 11 25.16 3.29 -8.71
C VAL A 11 25.75 2.90 -7.36
N LEU A 12 27.04 3.17 -7.14
CA LEU A 12 27.69 2.90 -5.85
C LEU A 12 27.13 3.76 -4.71
N LEU A 13 26.85 5.04 -4.97
CA LEU A 13 26.22 5.92 -4.01
C LEU A 13 24.81 5.42 -3.65
N ALA A 14 24.06 4.94 -4.65
CA ALA A 14 22.75 4.31 -4.44
C ALA A 14 22.86 3.05 -3.58
N CYS A 15 23.84 2.17 -3.81
CA CYS A 15 24.04 0.97 -2.97
C CYS A 15 24.40 1.32 -1.51
N ILE A 16 25.27 2.32 -1.30
CA ILE A 16 25.60 2.80 0.06
C ILE A 16 24.35 3.40 0.73
N SER A 17 23.59 4.21 0.01
CA SER A 17 22.33 4.77 0.49
C SER A 17 21.33 3.68 0.84
N LEU A 18 21.21 2.61 0.04
CA LEU A 18 20.30 1.50 0.31
C LEU A 18 20.67 0.73 1.59
N VAL A 19 21.96 0.49 1.84
CA VAL A 19 22.42 -0.17 3.08
C VAL A 19 22.11 0.71 4.30
N VAL A 20 22.40 2.01 4.22
CA VAL A 20 22.10 2.95 5.31
C VAL A 20 20.59 3.10 5.50
N ILE A 21 19.80 3.15 4.44
CA ILE A 21 18.33 3.20 4.50
C ILE A 21 17.78 1.92 5.15
N ASN A 22 18.36 0.75 4.86
CA ASN A 22 17.99 -0.50 5.52
C ASN A 22 18.25 -0.42 7.03
N ASP A 23 19.44 0.02 7.45
CA ASP A 23 19.77 0.20 8.86
C ASP A 23 18.87 1.25 9.56
N VAL A 24 18.56 2.36 8.87
CA VAL A 24 17.66 3.43 9.35
C VAL A 24 16.28 2.89 9.66
N VAL A 25 15.68 2.17 8.71
CA VAL A 25 14.28 1.80 8.84
C VAL A 25 14.12 0.62 9.80
N GLU A 26 15.10 -0.28 9.91
CA GLU A 26 15.13 -1.28 10.98
C GLU A 26 15.13 -0.60 12.36
N LEU A 27 16.01 0.40 12.57
CA LEU A 27 16.05 1.15 13.83
C LEU A 27 14.78 1.95 14.11
N LEU A 28 14.18 2.60 13.10
CA LEU A 28 12.92 3.35 13.24
C LEU A 28 11.71 2.46 13.51
N SER A 29 11.71 1.20 13.07
CA SER A 29 10.62 0.28 13.42
C SER A 29 10.55 -0.03 14.91
N TRP A 30 11.69 -0.03 15.60
CA TRP A 30 11.84 -0.61 16.94
C TRP A 30 12.33 0.38 18.00
N ARG A 31 12.60 1.64 17.66
CA ARG A 31 13.02 2.70 18.61
C ARG A 31 12.21 2.67 19.91
N ASP A 32 10.89 2.52 19.80
CA ASP A 32 10.00 2.57 20.94
C ASP A 32 9.94 1.24 21.75
N THR A 33 10.53 0.14 21.27
CA THR A 33 10.72 -1.10 22.05
C THR A 33 11.89 -1.06 23.03
N PHE A 34 12.67 0.03 23.02
CA PHE A 34 13.68 0.32 24.04
C PHE A 34 13.16 1.26 25.14
N ALA A 35 11.90 1.74 25.02
CA ALA A 35 11.25 2.55 26.05
C ALA A 35 10.62 1.66 27.14
N PRO A 36 10.56 2.09 28.41
CA PRO A 36 10.01 1.27 29.51
C PRO A 36 8.48 1.07 29.50
N SER A 37 7.75 1.69 28.57
CA SER A 37 6.27 1.71 28.53
C SER A 37 5.72 0.93 27.33
N GLN A 38 4.56 0.28 27.51
CA GLN A 38 3.83 -0.40 26.45
C GLN A 38 3.59 0.55 25.27
N HIS A 39 4.15 0.20 24.12
CA HIS A 39 4.07 1.01 22.92
C HIS A 39 3.11 0.37 21.91
N LEU A 40 2.47 1.20 21.09
CA LEU A 40 1.52 0.88 20.01
C LEU A 40 1.99 -0.17 18.96
N ARG A 41 3.24 -0.64 19.05
CA ARG A 41 3.87 -1.60 18.13
C ARG A 41 4.29 -2.94 18.78
N SER A 42 4.13 -3.12 20.09
CA SER A 42 4.46 -4.41 20.73
C SER A 42 3.20 -5.25 20.88
N ASP A 43 2.97 -6.16 19.93
CA ASP A 43 1.83 -7.10 19.93
C ASP A 43 1.91 -8.18 21.02
N SER A 44 2.94 -8.16 21.85
CA SER A 44 3.05 -8.99 23.03
C SER A 44 3.74 -8.17 24.10
N GLY A 45 3.42 -8.38 25.37
CA GLY A 45 4.22 -7.85 26.49
C GLY A 45 5.71 -8.23 26.44
N ASP A 46 6.11 -9.07 25.49
CA ASP A 46 7.49 -9.34 25.13
C ASP A 46 7.83 -8.57 23.85
N GLY A 47 8.84 -7.69 23.92
CA GLY A 47 9.45 -7.09 22.74
C GLY A 47 10.03 -8.14 21.78
N LEU A 48 10.79 -7.72 20.76
CA LEU A 48 11.52 -8.63 19.86
C LEU A 48 12.11 -9.83 20.63
N ASP A 49 11.94 -11.04 20.10
CA ASP A 49 12.63 -12.18 20.69
C ASP A 49 14.15 -11.91 20.73
N GLU A 50 14.81 -12.37 21.79
CA GLU A 50 16.25 -12.15 22.00
C GLU A 50 17.12 -12.56 20.79
N PRO A 51 16.82 -13.67 20.07
CA PRO A 51 17.52 -14.01 18.83
C PRO A 51 17.42 -12.94 17.74
N THR A 52 16.28 -12.27 17.62
CA THR A 52 16.03 -11.24 16.61
C THR A 52 16.69 -9.91 17.01
N LYS A 53 16.64 -9.52 18.30
CA LYS A 53 17.45 -8.41 18.84
C LYS A 53 18.95 -8.61 18.57
N LEU A 54 19.44 -9.82 18.82
CA LEU A 54 20.85 -10.16 18.61
C LEU A 54 21.24 -10.08 17.12
N ARG A 55 20.40 -10.58 16.21
CA ARG A 55 20.62 -10.47 14.76
C ARG A 55 20.75 -9.02 14.31
N TYR A 56 19.98 -8.10 14.88
CA TYR A 56 20.07 -6.67 14.55
C TYR A 56 21.33 -6.01 15.09
N VAL A 57 21.71 -6.31 16.34
CA VAL A 57 22.99 -5.83 16.90
C VAL A 57 24.16 -6.33 16.03
N VAL A 58 24.09 -7.59 15.59
CA VAL A 58 25.07 -8.16 14.65
C VAL A 58 25.02 -7.45 13.29
N ASN A 59 23.85 -7.19 12.73
CA ASN A 59 23.76 -6.50 11.44
C ASN A 59 24.31 -5.08 11.51
N LEU A 60 23.84 -4.27 12.46
CA LEU A 60 24.19 -2.85 12.56
C LEU A 60 25.66 -2.62 12.94
N PHE A 61 26.20 -3.41 13.88
CA PHE A 61 27.55 -3.20 14.41
C PHE A 61 28.62 -4.11 13.81
N LEU A 62 28.24 -5.15 13.08
CA LEU A 62 29.19 -6.05 12.42
C LEU A 62 28.97 -6.06 10.91
N VAL A 63 27.79 -6.48 10.41
CA VAL A 63 27.57 -6.71 8.96
C VAL A 63 27.62 -5.40 8.15
N SER A 64 26.84 -4.39 8.51
CA SER A 64 26.74 -3.12 7.79
C SER A 64 28.08 -2.38 7.71
N PRO A 65 28.90 -2.30 8.77
CA PRO A 65 30.27 -1.78 8.67
C PRO A 65 31.16 -2.52 7.67
N PHE A 66 31.08 -3.85 7.58
CA PHE A 66 31.86 -4.60 6.59
C PHE A 66 31.37 -4.36 5.16
N VAL A 67 30.06 -4.27 4.94
CA VAL A 67 29.47 -3.96 3.63
C VAL A 67 29.84 -2.53 3.21
N LEU A 68 29.66 -1.55 4.10
CA LEU A 68 30.04 -0.15 3.87
C LEU A 68 31.54 -0.02 3.59
N LEU A 69 32.40 -0.73 4.33
CA LEU A 69 33.84 -0.75 4.08
C LEU A 69 34.14 -1.27 2.67
N GLY A 70 33.54 -2.39 2.25
CA GLY A 70 33.69 -2.94 0.91
C GLY A 70 33.29 -1.94 -0.18
N LEU A 71 32.14 -1.29 -0.03
CA LEU A 71 31.65 -0.27 -0.96
C LEU A 71 32.54 0.98 -1.00
N ILE A 72 33.05 1.43 0.15
CA ILE A 72 34.00 2.55 0.24
C ILE A 72 35.32 2.20 -0.47
N ARG A 73 35.87 1.00 -0.26
CA ARG A 73 37.12 0.58 -0.91
C ARG A 73 36.94 0.41 -2.42
N LEU A 74 35.78 -0.06 -2.87
CA LEU A 74 35.41 -0.06 -4.27
C LEU A 74 35.33 1.37 -4.84
N ALA A 75 34.78 2.33 -4.09
CA ALA A 75 34.73 3.75 -4.48
C ALA A 75 36.13 4.33 -4.68
N VAL A 76 37.04 4.06 -3.74
CA VAL A 76 38.45 4.49 -3.78
C VAL A 76 39.18 3.93 -5.00
N ALA A 77 38.87 2.71 -5.43
CA ALA A 77 39.47 2.10 -6.62
C ALA A 77 38.93 2.70 -7.93
N LEU A 78 37.65 3.09 -7.96
CA LEU A 78 36.98 3.53 -9.19
C LEU A 78 37.01 5.05 -9.42
N SER A 79 37.12 5.85 -8.35
CA SER A 79 36.99 7.30 -8.38
C SER A 79 38.23 8.03 -7.84
N PRO A 80 38.93 8.83 -8.66
CA PRO A 80 40.05 9.66 -8.21
C PRO A 80 39.67 10.64 -7.09
N LYS A 81 38.42 11.14 -7.11
CA LYS A 81 37.90 12.00 -6.05
C LYS A 81 37.78 11.22 -4.73
N ALA A 82 37.17 10.04 -4.75
CA ALA A 82 37.06 9.20 -3.55
C ALA A 82 38.45 8.79 -3.04
N HIS A 83 39.39 8.50 -3.93
CA HIS A 83 40.78 8.22 -3.57
C HIS A 83 41.44 9.39 -2.84
N ALA A 84 41.25 10.63 -3.27
CA ALA A 84 41.83 11.80 -2.62
C ALA A 84 41.39 11.95 -1.14
N TYR A 85 40.14 11.57 -0.82
CA TYR A 85 39.59 11.73 0.53
C TYR A 85 39.72 10.47 1.40
N LEU A 86 39.57 9.28 0.82
CA LEU A 86 39.42 7.98 1.52
C LEU A 86 40.54 6.97 1.18
N SER A 87 41.66 7.41 0.60
CA SER A 87 42.78 6.54 0.21
C SER A 87 43.28 5.64 1.34
N THR A 88 43.33 6.16 2.58
CA THR A 88 43.80 5.39 3.74
C THR A 88 42.72 4.45 4.27
N TRP A 89 43.16 3.23 4.64
CA TRP A 89 42.30 2.24 5.27
C TRP A 89 41.69 2.75 6.57
N THR A 90 42.46 3.50 7.36
CA THR A 90 41.99 4.10 8.62
C THR A 90 40.75 4.96 8.39
N ARG A 91 40.75 5.87 7.40
CA ARG A 91 39.59 6.72 7.10
C ARG A 91 38.39 5.93 6.59
N SER A 92 38.64 4.89 5.78
CA SER A 92 37.58 4.02 5.26
C SER A 92 36.89 3.24 6.40
N ILE A 93 37.68 2.68 7.32
CA ILE A 93 37.20 1.93 8.49
C ILE A 93 36.47 2.87 9.46
N THR A 94 37.06 4.03 9.77
CA THR A 94 36.44 5.04 10.63
C THR A 94 35.09 5.47 10.08
N LEU A 95 34.96 5.74 8.78
CA LEU A 95 33.70 6.12 8.17
C LEU A 95 32.67 4.99 8.21
N ALA A 96 33.07 3.76 7.89
CA ALA A 96 32.20 2.58 7.92
C ALA A 96 31.65 2.24 9.31
N LEU A 97 32.39 2.55 10.38
CA LEU A 97 31.95 2.37 11.76
C LEU A 97 31.16 3.58 12.30
N LEU A 98 31.53 4.81 11.88
CA LEU A 98 30.88 6.03 12.37
C LEU A 98 29.49 6.25 11.77
N LEU A 99 29.25 5.86 10.51
CA LEU A 99 27.96 6.07 9.86
C LEU A 99 26.80 5.39 10.61
N PRO A 100 26.87 4.08 10.95
CA PRO A 100 25.84 3.42 11.75
C PRO A 100 25.69 4.02 13.16
N ALA A 101 26.80 4.40 13.80
CA ALA A 101 26.78 4.97 15.15
C ALA A 101 26.18 6.40 15.20
N LEU A 102 26.52 7.24 14.23
CA LEU A 102 25.96 8.58 14.09
C LEU A 102 24.47 8.51 13.77
N LEU A 103 24.09 7.56 12.90
CA LEU A 103 22.70 7.29 12.59
C LEU A 103 21.91 6.87 13.83
N LEU A 104 22.44 5.95 14.62
CA LEU A 104 21.84 5.55 15.90
C LEU A 104 21.68 6.73 16.86
N LEU A 105 22.69 7.60 16.97
CA LEU A 105 22.63 8.81 17.81
C LEU A 105 21.55 9.77 17.36
N VAL A 106 21.43 10.03 16.05
CA VAL A 106 20.37 10.87 15.48
C VAL A 106 19.00 10.27 15.77
N LEU A 107 18.86 8.95 15.68
CA LEU A 107 17.59 8.24 15.89
C LEU A 107 17.15 8.20 17.35
N VAL A 108 18.08 8.01 18.30
CA VAL A 108 17.81 8.07 19.74
C VAL A 108 17.46 9.50 20.19
N ALA A 109 17.95 10.52 19.48
CA ALA A 109 17.60 11.91 19.73
C ALA A 109 16.17 12.29 19.27
N ILE A 110 15.50 11.46 18.46
CA ILE A 110 14.11 11.68 18.07
C ILE A 110 13.21 11.30 19.25
N PRO A 111 12.38 12.21 19.80
CA PRO A 111 11.54 11.93 20.97
C PRO A 111 10.64 10.70 20.76
N ALA A 112 10.50 9.89 21.81
CA ALA A 112 9.63 8.71 21.84
C ALA A 112 8.18 9.09 21.46
N ARG A 113 7.48 8.17 20.81
CA ARG A 113 6.09 8.41 20.40
C ARG A 113 5.18 8.49 21.64
N PRO A 114 4.05 9.22 21.54
CA PRO A 114 3.03 9.22 22.60
C PRO A 114 2.60 7.79 22.96
N SER A 115 2.37 7.56 24.24
CA SER A 115 1.89 6.29 24.76
C SER A 115 0.36 6.28 24.74
N LEU A 116 -0.26 5.09 24.69
CA LEU A 116 -1.71 4.90 24.86
C LEU A 116 -2.24 5.58 26.14
N SER A 117 -1.39 5.73 27.16
CA SER A 117 -1.70 6.43 28.41
C SER A 117 -1.95 7.94 28.25
N ASP A 118 -1.60 8.52 27.11
CA ASP A 118 -1.75 9.96 26.83
C ASP A 118 -3.12 10.29 26.20
N LEU A 119 -3.93 9.28 25.87
CA LEU A 119 -5.27 9.47 25.30
C LEU A 119 -6.29 9.85 26.39
N PRO A 120 -7.22 10.78 26.10
CA PRO A 120 -8.24 11.18 27.06
C PRO A 120 -9.15 9.99 27.42
N PRO A 121 -9.61 9.86 28.68
CA PRO A 121 -10.29 8.66 29.17
C PRO A 121 -11.67 8.34 28.54
N ASN A 122 -12.24 9.24 27.72
CA ASN A 122 -13.57 9.11 27.09
C ASN A 122 -13.50 9.17 25.55
N HIS A 123 -12.46 8.62 24.91
CA HIS A 123 -12.42 8.50 23.45
C HIS A 123 -13.07 7.19 22.99
N THR A 124 -13.69 7.20 21.81
CA THR A 124 -14.24 5.99 21.19
C THR A 124 -13.10 5.10 20.72
N HIS A 125 -13.10 3.84 21.16
CA HIS A 125 -12.15 2.83 20.69
C HIS A 125 -12.71 2.14 19.45
N TYR A 126 -11.93 2.14 18.36
CA TYR A 126 -12.25 1.37 17.16
C TYR A 126 -11.44 0.08 17.14
N THR A 127 -12.13 -1.06 17.21
CA THR A 127 -11.53 -2.39 17.14
C THR A 127 -12.41 -3.28 16.27
N CYS A 128 -11.77 -3.98 15.34
CA CYS A 128 -12.42 -5.00 14.55
C CYS A 128 -12.98 -6.11 15.45
N ASP A 129 -14.16 -6.60 15.10
CA ASP A 129 -14.81 -7.67 15.83
C ASP A 129 -14.06 -9.01 15.70
N ALA A 130 -14.48 -9.99 16.51
CA ALA A 130 -13.87 -11.30 16.55
C ALA A 130 -13.99 -12.07 15.22
N ASN A 131 -14.97 -11.77 14.38
CA ASN A 131 -15.09 -12.42 13.07
C ASN A 131 -13.92 -11.95 12.19
N ALA A 132 -13.73 -10.64 12.05
CA ALA A 132 -12.64 -10.12 11.24
C ALA A 132 -11.27 -10.51 11.80
N SER A 133 -11.06 -10.42 13.12
CA SER A 133 -9.76 -10.78 13.73
C SER A 133 -9.43 -12.27 13.67
N SER A 134 -10.43 -13.16 13.64
CA SER A 134 -10.24 -14.60 13.47
C SER A 134 -10.15 -15.05 12.01
N GLY A 135 -10.27 -14.10 11.07
CA GLY A 135 -10.16 -14.36 9.65
C GLY A 135 -11.48 -14.58 8.93
N ASN A 136 -12.64 -14.48 9.57
CA ASN A 136 -13.93 -14.45 8.88
C ASN A 136 -14.23 -13.02 8.40
N MET A 137 -13.64 -12.65 7.27
CA MET A 137 -13.70 -11.30 6.72
C MET A 137 -14.19 -11.30 5.27
N ASP A 138 -14.95 -10.27 4.92
CA ASP A 138 -15.39 -10.01 3.55
C ASP A 138 -14.35 -9.14 2.82
N ALA A 139 -14.17 -9.37 1.52
CA ALA A 139 -13.42 -8.46 0.64
C ALA A 139 -14.38 -7.65 -0.24
N VAL A 140 -14.09 -6.37 -0.41
CA VAL A 140 -14.89 -5.42 -1.19
C VAL A 140 -14.01 -4.82 -2.28
N TYR A 141 -14.47 -4.97 -3.52
CA TYR A 141 -13.88 -4.39 -4.72
C TYR A 141 -14.75 -3.24 -5.22
N THR A 142 -14.13 -2.21 -5.77
CA THR A 142 -14.82 -1.28 -6.69
C THR A 142 -14.46 -1.63 -8.12
N TRP A 143 -15.43 -1.54 -9.02
CA TRP A 143 -15.23 -1.89 -10.43
C TRP A 143 -16.26 -1.19 -11.32
N VAL A 144 -15.87 -0.86 -12.55
CA VAL A 144 -16.77 -0.26 -13.54
C VAL A 144 -16.48 -0.80 -14.94
N ASN A 145 -17.53 -1.15 -15.67
CA ASN A 145 -17.47 -1.43 -17.09
C ASN A 145 -17.71 -0.17 -17.91
N VAL A 146 -16.62 0.45 -18.36
CA VAL A 146 -16.68 1.67 -19.19
C VAL A 146 -17.20 1.41 -20.60
N THR A 147 -17.28 0.14 -21.03
CA THR A 147 -17.82 -0.24 -22.36
C THR A 147 -19.31 -0.56 -22.34
N ASP A 148 -19.95 -0.54 -21.17
CA ASP A 148 -21.38 -0.76 -21.05
C ASP A 148 -22.16 0.42 -21.68
N PRO A 149 -22.98 0.18 -22.72
CA PRO A 149 -23.74 1.25 -23.38
C PRO A 149 -24.78 1.92 -22.46
N GLU A 150 -25.35 1.21 -21.47
CA GLU A 150 -26.29 1.81 -20.52
C GLU A 150 -25.55 2.79 -19.59
N TRP A 151 -24.37 2.39 -19.10
CA TRP A 151 -23.51 3.24 -18.29
C TRP A 151 -23.01 4.47 -19.05
N GLN A 152 -22.58 4.30 -20.30
CA GLN A 152 -22.14 5.41 -21.14
C GLN A 152 -23.27 6.42 -21.38
N ALA A 153 -24.49 5.94 -21.66
CA ALA A 153 -25.66 6.79 -21.83
C ALA A 153 -26.00 7.56 -20.54
N LEU A 154 -25.93 6.89 -19.39
CA LEU A 154 -26.15 7.52 -18.08
C LEU A 154 -25.07 8.57 -17.76
N SER A 155 -23.81 8.27 -18.04
CA SER A 155 -22.67 9.19 -17.87
C SER A 155 -22.85 10.47 -18.69
N VAL A 156 -23.21 10.32 -19.97
CA VAL A 156 -23.51 11.44 -20.87
C VAL A 156 -24.72 12.25 -20.40
N GLN A 157 -25.80 11.60 -19.93
CA GLN A 157 -26.98 12.26 -19.38
C GLN A 157 -26.63 13.16 -18.19
N HIS A 158 -25.66 12.73 -17.37
CA HIS A 158 -25.18 13.47 -16.20
C HIS A 158 -24.01 14.43 -16.52
N LYS A 159 -23.67 14.62 -17.79
CA LYS A 159 -22.59 15.51 -18.27
C LYS A 159 -21.20 15.10 -17.78
N CYS A 160 -20.96 13.81 -17.61
CA CYS A 160 -19.66 13.23 -17.35
C CYS A 160 -19.10 12.66 -18.67
N PRO A 161 -18.06 13.26 -19.28
CA PRO A 161 -17.53 12.79 -20.55
C PRO A 161 -16.92 11.39 -20.43
N VAL A 162 -17.30 10.47 -21.32
CA VAL A 162 -16.75 9.09 -21.36
C VAL A 162 -15.28 9.09 -21.78
N ASP A 163 -14.88 10.02 -22.66
CA ASP A 163 -13.50 10.16 -23.15
C ASP A 163 -12.48 10.47 -22.05
N ASP A 164 -12.96 10.96 -20.90
CA ASP A 164 -12.10 11.18 -19.74
C ASP A 164 -11.70 9.85 -19.08
N TYR A 165 -12.41 8.75 -19.30
CA TYR A 165 -12.12 7.42 -18.74
C TYR A 165 -11.19 6.64 -19.69
N LEU A 166 -9.98 7.16 -19.89
CA LEU A 166 -8.94 6.57 -20.75
C LEU A 166 -8.33 5.30 -20.14
N GLY A 167 -8.38 4.21 -20.89
CA GLY A 167 -7.89 2.87 -20.51
C GLY A 167 -9.00 1.82 -20.59
N GLY A 168 -8.65 0.57 -20.89
CA GLY A 168 -9.57 -0.56 -20.85
C GLY A 168 -10.07 -0.82 -19.43
N GLY A 169 -11.10 -0.10 -18.98
CA GLY A 169 -11.79 -0.42 -17.73
C GLY A 169 -12.77 -1.57 -17.94
N GLY A 170 -13.05 -2.32 -16.88
CA GLY A 170 -14.13 -3.30 -16.95
C GLY A 170 -13.81 -4.58 -17.71
N ASP A 171 -14.74 -4.98 -18.58
CA ASP A 171 -14.57 -6.12 -19.48
C ASP A 171 -13.63 -5.82 -20.67
N ALA A 172 -13.27 -4.54 -20.87
CA ALA A 172 -12.28 -4.13 -21.88
C ALA A 172 -10.85 -4.04 -21.35
N ASP A 173 -10.64 -4.36 -20.06
CA ASP A 173 -9.32 -4.50 -19.49
C ASP A 173 -8.53 -5.60 -20.22
N PRO A 174 -7.41 -5.28 -20.87
CA PRO A 174 -6.63 -6.25 -21.64
C PRO A 174 -6.10 -7.41 -20.77
N PHE A 175 -6.05 -7.24 -19.45
CA PHE A 175 -5.57 -8.23 -18.48
C PHE A 175 -6.69 -8.92 -17.72
N LEU A 176 -7.91 -8.37 -17.73
CA LEU A 176 -8.95 -8.67 -16.75
C LEU A 176 -8.38 -8.59 -15.33
N ALA A 177 -7.79 -7.45 -14.93
CA ALA A 177 -7.08 -7.28 -13.66
C ALA A 177 -7.94 -7.71 -12.47
N LEU A 178 -9.23 -7.35 -12.44
CA LEU A 178 -10.18 -7.80 -11.41
C LEU A 178 -10.21 -9.32 -11.25
N LYS A 179 -10.23 -10.06 -12.36
CA LYS A 179 -10.24 -11.53 -12.36
C LYS A 179 -9.03 -12.09 -11.66
N TYR A 180 -7.85 -11.60 -12.01
CA TYR A 180 -6.60 -12.05 -11.41
C TYR A 180 -6.43 -11.56 -9.98
N SER A 181 -6.93 -10.36 -9.66
CA SER A 181 -7.01 -9.86 -8.30
C SER A 181 -7.83 -10.81 -7.42
N MET A 182 -9.03 -11.18 -7.86
CA MET A 182 -9.88 -12.13 -7.14
C MET A 182 -9.26 -13.53 -7.03
N ARG A 183 -8.58 -14.02 -8.08
CA ARG A 183 -7.78 -15.27 -7.99
C ARG A 183 -6.70 -15.16 -6.93
N SER A 184 -6.00 -14.03 -6.87
CA SER A 184 -4.93 -13.79 -5.91
C SER A 184 -5.43 -13.77 -4.47
N VAL A 185 -6.58 -13.14 -4.21
CA VAL A 185 -7.27 -13.21 -2.92
C VAL A 185 -7.61 -14.65 -2.57
N ARG A 186 -8.19 -15.42 -3.51
CA ARG A 186 -8.52 -16.82 -3.26
C ARG A 186 -7.31 -17.67 -2.90
N ALA A 187 -6.19 -17.46 -3.59
CA ALA A 187 -4.96 -18.21 -3.42
C ALA A 187 -4.21 -17.85 -2.14
N HIS A 188 -4.22 -16.57 -1.77
CA HIS A 188 -3.32 -16.03 -0.76
C HIS A 188 -4.01 -15.50 0.51
N LEU A 189 -5.32 -15.28 0.46
CA LEU A 189 -6.16 -14.91 1.61
C LEU A 189 -7.30 -15.93 1.78
N PRO A 190 -6.99 -17.21 2.05
CA PRO A 190 -8.01 -18.27 2.08
C PRO A 190 -9.07 -18.10 3.18
N PHE A 191 -8.84 -17.16 4.11
CA PHE A 191 -9.76 -16.78 5.17
C PHE A 191 -10.83 -15.77 4.67
N VAL A 192 -10.61 -15.07 3.56
CA VAL A 192 -11.65 -14.26 2.91
C VAL A 192 -12.68 -15.18 2.27
N GLU A 193 -13.88 -15.25 2.87
CA GLU A 193 -14.93 -16.19 2.45
C GLU A 193 -15.80 -15.65 1.31
N ARG A 194 -16.07 -14.33 1.33
CA ARG A 194 -16.97 -13.66 0.41
C ARG A 194 -16.31 -12.43 -0.22
N ILE A 195 -16.50 -12.29 -1.52
CA ILE A 195 -16.06 -11.16 -2.32
C ILE A 195 -17.30 -10.40 -2.79
N PHE A 196 -17.29 -9.08 -2.58
CA PHE A 196 -18.32 -8.16 -3.03
C PHE A 196 -17.74 -7.24 -4.09
N ILE A 197 -18.35 -7.21 -5.27
CA ILE A 197 -18.00 -6.31 -6.36
C ILE A 197 -19.00 -5.16 -6.33
N VAL A 198 -18.52 -3.97 -5.97
CA VAL A 198 -19.30 -2.74 -5.91
C VAL A 198 -19.22 -2.02 -7.24
N THR A 199 -20.37 -1.76 -7.85
CA THR A 199 -20.44 -1.18 -9.19
C THR A 199 -21.74 -0.39 -9.42
N GLU A 200 -21.84 0.27 -10.58
CA GLU A 200 -23.07 0.94 -10.99
C GLU A 200 -24.14 -0.08 -11.39
N ARG A 201 -25.42 0.29 -11.29
CA ARG A 201 -26.53 -0.63 -11.54
C ARG A 201 -26.45 -1.30 -12.92
N ASN A 202 -26.85 -2.57 -12.97
CA ASN A 202 -26.87 -3.45 -14.15
C ASN A 202 -25.52 -3.96 -14.66
N GLN A 203 -24.42 -3.73 -13.94
CA GLN A 203 -23.12 -4.26 -14.32
C GLN A 203 -22.77 -5.55 -13.57
N VAL A 204 -22.30 -6.53 -14.32
CA VAL A 204 -21.70 -7.77 -13.80
C VAL A 204 -20.54 -8.13 -14.72
N PRO A 205 -19.32 -8.41 -14.20
CA PRO A 205 -18.21 -8.83 -15.05
C PRO A 205 -18.58 -10.07 -15.89
N SER A 206 -18.31 -10.02 -17.19
CA SER A 206 -18.77 -11.04 -18.15
C SER A 206 -18.24 -12.46 -17.88
N TRP A 207 -17.17 -12.58 -17.10
CA TRP A 207 -16.46 -13.83 -16.82
C TRP A 207 -16.80 -14.44 -15.45
N VAL A 208 -17.63 -13.78 -14.63
CA VAL A 208 -17.94 -14.23 -13.27
C VAL A 208 -19.37 -14.78 -13.14
N SER A 209 -19.49 -15.92 -12.46
CA SER A 209 -20.74 -16.47 -11.95
C SER A 209 -20.95 -16.01 -10.52
N LEU A 210 -22.12 -15.40 -10.26
CA LEU A 210 -22.52 -15.02 -8.91
C LEU A 210 -23.00 -16.25 -8.12
N GLY A 211 -22.86 -16.20 -6.79
CA GLY A 211 -23.20 -17.32 -5.92
C GLY A 211 -22.94 -17.03 -4.45
N GLU A 212 -22.61 -18.07 -3.68
CA GLU A 212 -22.36 -17.91 -2.23
C GLU A 212 -21.08 -17.11 -1.93
N ASN A 213 -20.05 -17.23 -2.78
CA ASN A 213 -18.74 -16.61 -2.57
C ASN A 213 -18.57 -15.25 -3.25
N VAL A 214 -19.28 -14.97 -4.34
CA VAL A 214 -19.14 -13.72 -5.10
C VAL A 214 -20.50 -13.07 -5.27
N HIS A 215 -20.56 -11.81 -4.84
CA HIS A 215 -21.77 -10.98 -4.83
C HIS A 215 -21.49 -9.70 -5.60
N VAL A 216 -22.50 -9.18 -6.28
CA VAL A 216 -22.49 -7.82 -6.85
C VAL A 216 -23.39 -6.95 -5.98
N VAL A 217 -22.91 -5.75 -5.65
CA VAL A 217 -23.65 -4.75 -4.88
C VAL A 217 -23.64 -3.45 -5.66
N PHE A 218 -24.81 -2.90 -5.90
CA PHE A 218 -24.96 -1.65 -6.63
C PHE A 218 -24.82 -0.44 -5.70
N HIS A 219 -24.31 0.67 -6.23
CA HIS A 219 -24.12 1.92 -5.49
C HIS A 219 -25.37 2.35 -4.70
N ASP A 220 -26.55 2.29 -5.31
CA ASP A 220 -27.83 2.70 -4.70
C ASP A 220 -28.36 1.74 -3.61
N GLU A 221 -27.74 0.59 -3.38
CA GLU A 221 -28.12 -0.30 -2.27
C GLU A 221 -27.65 0.24 -0.91
N PHE A 222 -26.57 1.02 -0.89
CA PHE A 222 -25.97 1.55 0.35
C PHE A 222 -25.71 3.05 0.34
N MET A 223 -25.56 3.68 -0.84
CA MET A 223 -25.33 5.12 -0.96
C MET A 223 -26.65 5.90 -1.00
N PRO A 224 -26.66 7.17 -0.53
CA PRO A 224 -27.81 8.07 -0.68
C PRO A 224 -28.22 8.30 -2.14
N ALA A 225 -29.53 8.41 -2.37
CA ALA A 225 -30.11 8.65 -3.68
C ALA A 225 -29.69 10.02 -4.26
N GLU A 226 -29.31 10.97 -3.42
CA GLU A 226 -28.83 12.29 -3.83
C GLU A 226 -27.42 12.22 -4.46
N ILE A 227 -26.66 11.16 -4.20
CA ILE A 227 -25.28 10.98 -4.68
C ILE A 227 -25.24 10.10 -5.94
N VAL A 228 -26.11 9.08 -6.01
CA VAL A 228 -26.17 8.15 -7.15
C VAL A 228 -26.97 8.78 -8.33
N PRO A 229 -26.64 8.50 -9.60
CA PRO A 229 -25.42 7.83 -10.06
C PRO A 229 -24.19 8.69 -9.83
N THR A 230 -23.07 8.01 -9.57
CA THR A 230 -21.74 8.60 -9.49
C THR A 230 -20.80 7.86 -10.44
N PHE A 231 -19.95 8.60 -11.12
CA PHE A 231 -18.92 8.11 -12.04
C PHE A 231 -17.52 8.41 -11.49
N ASN A 232 -17.45 8.62 -10.17
CA ASN A 232 -16.27 8.95 -9.41
C ASN A 232 -16.09 7.89 -8.32
N SER A 233 -14.90 7.29 -8.22
CA SER A 233 -14.60 6.27 -7.21
C SER A 233 -14.57 6.85 -5.80
N ASN A 234 -14.16 8.12 -5.62
CA ASN A 234 -14.05 8.74 -4.30
C ASN A 234 -15.34 8.64 -3.45
N PRO A 235 -16.53 9.12 -3.91
CA PRO A 235 -17.76 8.98 -3.13
C PRO A 235 -18.11 7.52 -2.83
N THR A 236 -17.85 6.60 -3.77
CA THR A 236 -18.10 5.17 -3.58
C THR A 236 -17.22 4.61 -2.46
N GLU A 237 -15.91 4.81 -2.54
CA GLU A 237 -14.92 4.36 -1.54
C GLU A 237 -15.23 4.91 -0.15
N MET A 238 -15.56 6.21 -0.06
CA MET A 238 -15.89 6.89 1.20
C MET A 238 -17.17 6.38 1.86
N LEU A 239 -18.05 5.69 1.13
CA LEU A 239 -19.34 5.24 1.62
C LEU A 239 -19.46 3.72 1.75
N LEU A 240 -18.41 2.96 1.42
CA LEU A 240 -18.40 1.49 1.51
C LEU A 240 -18.75 0.98 2.91
N HIS A 241 -18.40 1.71 3.97
CA HIS A 241 -18.75 1.35 5.35
C HIS A 241 -20.25 1.24 5.59
N ARG A 242 -21.08 1.92 4.81
CA ARG A 242 -22.54 1.82 4.92
C ARG A 242 -23.08 0.46 4.54
N MET A 243 -22.32 -0.35 3.77
CA MET A 243 -22.69 -1.74 3.50
C MET A 243 -22.81 -2.57 4.78
N VAL A 244 -22.05 -2.25 5.84
CA VAL A 244 -22.18 -2.86 7.17
C VAL A 244 -23.54 -2.48 7.79
N ALA A 245 -23.87 -1.19 7.81
CA ALA A 245 -25.15 -0.70 8.35
C ALA A 245 -26.38 -1.23 7.58
N LYS A 246 -26.21 -1.59 6.30
CA LYS A 246 -27.23 -2.25 5.46
C LYS A 246 -27.32 -3.76 5.67
N GLY A 247 -26.43 -4.35 6.47
CA GLY A 247 -26.38 -5.80 6.72
C GLY A 247 -25.87 -6.62 5.53
N ILE A 248 -25.21 -5.98 4.56
CA ILE A 248 -24.60 -6.65 3.39
C ILE A 248 -23.31 -7.35 3.83
N LEU A 249 -22.46 -6.60 4.54
CA LEU A 249 -21.24 -7.11 5.17
C LEU A 249 -21.56 -7.63 6.58
N ARG A 250 -20.85 -8.68 7.00
CA ARG A 250 -21.13 -9.39 8.27
C ARG A 250 -20.34 -8.87 9.47
N SER A 251 -19.23 -8.19 9.22
CA SER A 251 -18.33 -7.68 10.24
C SER A 251 -18.26 -6.16 10.17
N ASN A 252 -17.91 -5.54 11.30
CA ASN A 252 -17.59 -4.11 11.34
C ASN A 252 -16.28 -3.77 10.62
N CYS A 253 -15.46 -4.78 10.30
CA CYS A 253 -14.26 -4.65 9.50
C CYS A 253 -14.31 -5.51 8.23
N PHE A 254 -13.81 -4.95 7.13
CA PHE A 254 -13.69 -5.65 5.85
C PHE A 254 -12.44 -5.20 5.11
N LEU A 255 -11.97 -6.03 4.19
CA LEU A 255 -10.81 -5.73 3.35
C LEU A 255 -11.28 -5.01 2.09
N TYR A 256 -10.91 -3.74 1.92
CA TYR A 256 -11.06 -3.05 0.64
C TYR A 256 -9.86 -3.38 -0.25
N ILE A 257 -10.10 -3.66 -1.53
CA ILE A 257 -9.08 -3.89 -2.56
C ILE A 257 -9.57 -3.25 -3.86
N ASN A 258 -8.77 -2.40 -4.50
CA ASN A 258 -9.10 -1.95 -5.86
C ASN A 258 -8.91 -3.09 -6.88
N ASP A 259 -9.62 -3.04 -8.01
CA ASP A 259 -9.65 -4.11 -9.01
C ASP A 259 -8.29 -4.44 -9.64
N ASP A 260 -7.38 -3.48 -9.60
CA ASP A 260 -6.06 -3.50 -10.21
C ASP A 260 -4.91 -3.88 -9.24
N PHE A 261 -5.24 -4.44 -8.07
CA PHE A 261 -4.27 -4.95 -7.09
C PHE A 261 -4.22 -6.47 -7.02
N ILE A 262 -3.01 -7.03 -6.92
CA ILE A 262 -2.76 -8.46 -6.77
C ILE A 262 -2.17 -8.73 -5.39
N VAL A 263 -2.72 -9.70 -4.67
CA VAL A 263 -2.09 -10.30 -3.49
C VAL A 263 -1.02 -11.29 -3.97
N ASN A 264 0.25 -10.93 -3.90
CA ASN A 264 1.36 -11.73 -4.44
C ASN A 264 1.90 -12.79 -3.47
N LYS A 265 1.61 -12.68 -2.17
CA LYS A 265 2.05 -13.66 -1.15
C LYS A 265 0.91 -14.13 -0.26
N PRO A 266 0.93 -15.39 0.21
CA PRO A 266 0.04 -15.86 1.27
C PRO A 266 0.16 -14.97 2.51
N LEU A 267 -0.98 -14.51 3.01
CA LEU A 267 -1.10 -13.77 4.28
C LEU A 267 -2.02 -14.54 5.23
N GLY A 268 -1.88 -14.27 6.52
CA GLY A 268 -2.85 -14.65 7.55
C GLY A 268 -3.68 -13.45 8.01
N PRO A 269 -4.75 -13.67 8.80
CA PRO A 269 -5.56 -12.59 9.38
C PRO A 269 -4.71 -11.58 10.16
N SER A 270 -3.66 -12.05 10.86
CA SER A 270 -2.72 -11.22 11.62
C SER A 270 -1.90 -10.24 10.79
N ASP A 271 -1.81 -10.42 9.47
CA ASP A 271 -1.17 -9.46 8.57
C ASP A 271 -2.07 -8.23 8.27
N LEU A 272 -3.36 -8.32 8.64
CA LEU A 272 -4.37 -7.29 8.37
C LEU A 272 -5.00 -6.75 9.66
N ILE A 273 -5.20 -7.60 10.68
CA ILE A 273 -5.84 -7.27 11.96
C ILE A 273 -5.09 -8.00 13.08
N THR A 274 -4.69 -7.29 14.12
CA THR A 274 -4.02 -7.90 15.29
C THR A 274 -5.01 -8.74 16.11
N ALA A 275 -4.50 -9.60 16.99
CA ALA A 275 -5.35 -10.46 17.84
C ALA A 275 -6.30 -9.67 18.77
N ASP A 276 -5.92 -8.44 19.15
CA ASP A 276 -6.72 -7.50 19.94
C ASP A 276 -7.62 -6.60 19.09
N GLY A 277 -7.72 -6.85 17.77
CA GLY A 277 -8.67 -6.19 16.88
C GLY A 277 -8.20 -4.86 16.27
N ARG A 278 -6.92 -4.51 16.39
CA ARG A 278 -6.37 -3.29 15.77
C ARG A 278 -6.07 -3.51 14.29
N ILE A 279 -6.30 -2.49 13.48
CA ILE A 279 -6.03 -2.52 12.04
C ILE A 279 -4.52 -2.45 11.80
N VAL A 280 -3.99 -3.39 11.03
CA VAL A 280 -2.58 -3.37 10.62
C VAL A 280 -2.42 -2.42 9.43
N LEU A 281 -1.82 -1.25 9.68
CA LEU A 281 -1.47 -0.29 8.63
C LEU A 281 -0.16 -0.71 7.96
N ASN A 282 -0.30 -1.18 6.72
CA ASN A 282 0.81 -1.62 5.89
C ASN A 282 1.45 -0.45 5.16
N SER A 283 2.78 -0.44 5.07
CA SER A 283 3.53 0.65 4.45
C SER A 283 3.69 0.41 2.95
N PHE A 284 3.40 1.43 2.15
CA PHE A 284 3.67 1.41 0.70
C PHE A 284 5.12 1.81 0.42
N VAL A 285 5.85 0.96 -0.30
CA VAL A 285 7.14 1.34 -0.90
C VAL A 285 6.89 1.60 -2.38
N HIS A 286 6.63 2.87 -2.74
CA HIS A 286 6.56 3.28 -4.13
C HIS A 286 7.95 3.71 -4.61
N ILE A 287 8.62 2.89 -5.41
CA ILE A 287 9.87 3.30 -6.06
C ILE A 287 9.51 4.04 -7.36
N ASN A 288 9.29 5.36 -7.25
CA ASN A 288 9.19 6.21 -8.44
C ASN A 288 10.60 6.40 -9.02
N LEU A 289 10.94 5.67 -10.08
CA LEU A 289 12.09 5.99 -10.91
C LEU A 289 11.70 7.08 -11.91
N PRO A 290 12.61 8.01 -12.22
CA PRO A 290 12.25 9.28 -12.81
C PRO A 290 11.86 9.10 -14.28
N TYR A 291 10.56 9.04 -14.58
CA TYR A 291 9.95 9.52 -15.82
C TYR A 291 8.48 9.91 -15.60
N ASP A 292 8.12 11.05 -16.19
CA ASP A 292 6.84 11.74 -16.07
C ASP A 292 5.66 10.91 -16.61
N MET A 293 4.88 10.30 -15.71
CA MET A 293 3.42 10.18 -15.79
C MET A 293 2.86 10.30 -14.36
N TRP A 294 2.38 11.52 -14.07
CA TRP A 294 1.71 12.03 -12.86
C TRP A 294 1.33 11.02 -11.76
N MET A 295 2.20 10.93 -10.75
CA MET A 295 1.93 11.17 -9.32
C MET A 295 3.21 11.82 -8.75
N ASP A 296 3.21 13.14 -8.53
CA ASP A 296 4.38 14.05 -8.60
C ASP A 296 5.38 14.02 -7.41
N ALA A 297 5.66 12.88 -6.80
CA ALA A 297 6.80 12.74 -5.89
C ALA A 297 7.25 11.27 -5.74
N PRO A 298 8.51 11.00 -5.33
CA PRO A 298 8.75 9.78 -4.56
C PRO A 298 7.81 9.84 -3.35
N TYR A 299 6.91 8.86 -3.18
CA TYR A 299 6.15 8.70 -1.94
C TYR A 299 7.12 8.30 -0.82
N GLY A 300 7.99 9.22 -0.42
CA GLY A 300 8.74 9.19 0.81
C GLY A 300 7.87 9.86 1.85
N LEU A 301 7.68 9.18 2.99
CA LEU A 301 7.20 9.72 4.27
C LEU A 301 6.38 11.01 4.11
N TRP A 302 5.09 10.90 3.79
CA TRP A 302 4.25 12.09 3.83
C TRP A 302 4.26 12.60 5.28
N PRO A 303 4.67 13.85 5.53
CA PRO A 303 4.49 14.43 6.85
C PRO A 303 2.97 14.47 7.07
N THR A 304 2.50 13.77 8.09
CA THR A 304 1.16 14.05 8.58
C THR A 304 1.15 15.46 9.17
N THR A 305 -0.01 15.99 9.50
CA THR A 305 -0.09 17.28 10.23
C THR A 305 0.56 17.21 11.62
N ASP A 306 0.96 16.02 12.08
CA ASP A 306 1.79 15.79 13.27
C ASP A 306 3.18 15.28 12.85
N ASP A 307 4.22 16.09 13.07
CA ASP A 307 5.63 15.76 12.80
C ASP A 307 6.13 14.48 13.51
N ARG A 308 5.34 13.90 14.43
CA ARG A 308 5.61 12.64 15.14
C ARG A 308 5.11 11.39 14.40
N VAL A 309 4.27 11.58 13.38
CA VAL A 309 3.58 10.53 12.63
C VAL A 309 3.98 10.73 11.16
N ALA A 310 4.79 9.82 10.63
CA ALA A 310 5.23 9.86 9.23
C ALA A 310 4.94 8.50 8.59
N PHE A 311 3.89 8.45 7.77
CA PHE A 311 3.49 7.23 7.05
C PHE A 311 3.05 7.57 5.63
N VAL A 312 3.19 6.59 4.74
CA VAL A 312 2.82 6.69 3.33
C VAL A 312 1.62 5.79 3.11
N VAL A 313 0.48 6.39 2.81
CA VAL A 313 -0.75 5.67 2.51
C VAL A 313 -1.26 6.17 1.16
N ASP A 314 -1.27 5.27 0.19
CA ASP A 314 -2.07 5.45 -1.01
C ASP A 314 -3.48 4.90 -0.73
N PRO A 315 -4.54 5.67 -0.95
CA PRO A 315 -5.91 5.24 -0.66
C PRO A 315 -6.47 4.17 -1.59
N HIS A 316 -5.83 3.91 -2.72
CA HIS A 316 -6.36 2.96 -3.72
C HIS A 316 -5.84 1.53 -3.49
N VAL A 317 -5.20 1.29 -2.35
CA VAL A 317 -4.51 0.04 -2.07
C VAL A 317 -5.33 -0.92 -1.21
N PRO A 318 -4.90 -2.18 -1.02
CA PRO A 318 -5.50 -3.08 -0.05
C PRO A 318 -5.34 -2.59 1.39
N TYR A 319 -6.45 -2.37 2.10
CA TYR A 319 -6.46 -2.10 3.54
C TYR A 319 -7.78 -2.48 4.20
N VAL A 320 -7.74 -2.65 5.52
CA VAL A 320 -8.94 -2.90 6.32
C VAL A 320 -9.67 -1.58 6.60
N VAL A 321 -10.97 -1.58 6.34
CA VAL A 321 -11.88 -0.49 6.71
C VAL A 321 -12.65 -0.91 7.95
N HIS A 322 -12.69 -0.05 8.97
CA HIS A 322 -13.58 -0.20 10.12
C HIS A 322 -14.75 0.76 9.94
N ALA A 323 -15.97 0.23 9.99
CA ALA A 323 -17.14 0.95 9.51
C ALA A 323 -17.45 2.21 10.32
N GLU A 324 -17.43 2.11 11.64
CA GLU A 324 -17.68 3.23 12.55
C GLU A 324 -16.56 4.26 12.51
N ALA A 325 -15.30 3.83 12.36
CA ALA A 325 -14.18 4.75 12.20
C ALA A 325 -14.27 5.54 10.89
N MET A 326 -14.70 4.87 9.80
CA MET A 326 -14.94 5.53 8.51
C MET A 326 -16.11 6.51 8.59
N GLU A 327 -17.23 6.15 9.25
CA GLU A 327 -18.34 7.08 9.48
C GLU A 327 -17.88 8.30 10.30
N ALA A 328 -17.10 8.08 11.35
CA ALA A 328 -16.53 9.17 12.15
C ALA A 328 -15.61 10.07 11.32
N TYR A 329 -14.73 9.47 10.49
CA TYR A 329 -13.87 10.21 9.57
C TYR A 329 -14.69 11.06 8.59
N VAL A 330 -15.65 10.45 7.88
CA VAL A 330 -16.51 11.12 6.89
C VAL A 330 -17.31 12.27 7.51
N SER A 331 -17.77 12.11 8.76
CA SER A 331 -18.51 13.17 9.47
C SER A 331 -17.62 14.35 9.89
N GLN A 332 -16.31 14.15 10.05
CA GLN A 332 -15.38 15.15 10.60
C GLN A 332 -14.47 15.79 9.55
N CYS A 333 -14.34 15.19 8.35
CA CYS A 333 -13.41 15.65 7.32
C CYS A 333 -13.85 16.92 6.57
N GLY A 334 -15.01 17.49 6.94
CA GLY A 334 -15.42 18.84 6.55
C GLY A 334 -15.67 19.05 5.05
N ASP A 335 -15.47 20.27 4.58
CA ASP A 335 -15.81 20.72 3.22
C ASP A 335 -15.10 19.95 2.11
N GLU A 336 -13.96 19.32 2.43
CA GLU A 336 -13.19 18.52 1.48
C GLU A 336 -13.94 17.24 1.09
N CYS A 337 -14.43 16.52 2.09
CA CYS A 337 -15.25 15.34 1.90
C CYS A 337 -16.61 15.67 1.30
N ALA A 338 -17.27 16.72 1.78
CA ALA A 338 -18.57 17.13 1.23
C ALA A 338 -18.47 17.39 -0.28
N ARG A 339 -17.47 18.16 -0.71
CA ARG A 339 -17.21 18.40 -2.15
C ARG A 339 -16.87 17.13 -2.92
N SER A 340 -16.07 16.24 -2.34
CA SER A 340 -15.72 14.96 -2.97
C SER A 340 -16.96 14.07 -3.16
N ILE A 341 -17.84 14.02 -2.16
CA ILE A 341 -19.09 13.25 -2.18
C ILE A 341 -20.06 13.79 -3.24
N GLU A 342 -20.14 15.12 -3.39
CA GLU A 342 -21.03 15.78 -4.34
C GLU A 342 -20.50 15.78 -5.80
N THR A 343 -19.21 15.47 -6.00
CA THR A 343 -18.58 15.46 -7.33
C THR A 343 -18.86 14.14 -8.05
N ARG A 344 -19.82 14.18 -9.00
CA ARG A 344 -20.26 12.99 -9.76
C ARG A 344 -19.29 12.51 -10.84
N CYS A 345 -18.61 13.42 -11.54
CA CYS A 345 -17.76 13.07 -12.70
C CYS A 345 -16.30 12.83 -12.31
N LYS A 346 -15.47 12.51 -13.31
CA LYS A 346 -14.05 12.15 -13.13
C LYS A 346 -13.29 13.10 -12.19
N ARG A 347 -12.51 12.45 -11.33
CA ARG A 347 -11.52 12.92 -10.35
C ARG A 347 -10.87 14.26 -10.71
N ASN A 348 -11.37 15.34 -10.10
CA ASN A 348 -10.77 16.68 -10.10
C ASN A 348 -10.84 17.30 -8.69
N GLY A 349 -10.51 16.49 -7.68
CA GLY A 349 -10.68 16.86 -6.29
C GLY A 349 -9.69 16.18 -5.34
N PRO A 350 -9.73 16.55 -4.06
CA PRO A 350 -8.95 15.94 -2.99
C PRO A 350 -9.17 14.42 -2.91
N LEU A 351 -8.30 13.72 -2.18
CA LEU A 351 -8.36 12.26 -1.98
C LEU A 351 -8.68 11.98 -0.51
N PRO A 352 -9.94 12.07 -0.07
CA PRO A 352 -10.25 11.95 1.35
C PRO A 352 -9.85 10.58 1.91
N MET A 353 -9.97 9.52 1.10
CA MET A 353 -9.51 8.19 1.49
C MET A 353 -8.01 8.16 1.85
N SER A 354 -7.18 9.05 1.30
CA SER A 354 -5.75 9.11 1.65
C SER A 354 -5.53 9.62 3.07
N LYS A 355 -6.54 10.30 3.63
CA LYS A 355 -6.55 10.87 4.96
C LYS A 355 -7.31 10.01 5.97
N TYR A 356 -8.01 8.96 5.55
CA TYR A 356 -8.68 8.05 6.49
C TYR A 356 -7.67 7.32 7.39
N GLN A 357 -6.61 6.77 6.81
CA GLN A 357 -5.56 6.12 7.60
C GLN A 357 -4.75 7.13 8.42
N ASP A 358 -4.59 8.37 7.94
CA ASP A 358 -4.02 9.48 8.73
C ASP A 358 -4.91 9.83 9.94
N PHE A 359 -6.22 9.89 9.73
CA PHE A 359 -7.20 10.08 10.79
C PHE A 359 -7.08 8.99 11.85
N LEU A 360 -7.01 7.71 11.44
CA LEU A 360 -6.76 6.62 12.37
C LEU A 360 -5.40 6.78 13.08
N ALA A 361 -4.31 6.98 12.33
CA ALA A 361 -2.97 7.07 12.88
C ALA A 361 -2.77 8.25 13.87
N THR A 362 -3.45 9.37 13.65
CA THR A 362 -3.26 10.61 14.42
C THR A 362 -4.32 10.82 15.50
N LYS A 363 -5.58 10.46 15.24
CA LYS A 363 -6.71 10.67 16.16
C LYS A 363 -7.05 9.42 16.96
N HIS A 364 -6.77 8.25 16.40
CA HIS A 364 -7.09 6.94 16.98
C HIS A 364 -5.90 5.96 16.91
N PRO A 365 -4.71 6.35 17.39
CA PRO A 365 -3.53 5.50 17.30
C PRO A 365 -3.76 4.13 17.98
N GLU A 366 -4.62 4.05 18.99
CA GLU A 366 -5.05 2.83 19.66
C GLU A 366 -5.79 1.83 18.76
N ALA A 367 -6.37 2.30 17.65
CA ALA A 367 -7.12 1.46 16.71
C ALA A 367 -6.21 0.77 15.69
N VAL A 368 -4.91 1.11 15.66
CA VAL A 368 -3.99 0.66 14.62
C VAL A 368 -2.73 0.01 15.19
N SER A 369 -2.18 -0.91 14.40
CA SER A 369 -0.82 -1.44 14.55
C SER A 369 -0.04 -1.11 13.29
N PHE A 370 1.22 -0.71 13.44
CA PHE A 370 2.03 -0.24 12.31
C PHE A 370 3.09 -1.26 11.97
N VAL A 371 3.13 -1.65 10.70
CA VAL A 371 4.24 -2.45 10.22
C VAL A 371 5.45 -1.60 9.84
N SER A 372 6.65 -2.17 9.96
CA SER A 372 7.90 -1.54 9.53
C SER A 372 7.88 -1.26 8.02
N PRO A 373 8.22 -0.02 7.57
CA PRO A 373 8.25 0.34 6.15
C PRO A 373 9.19 -0.48 5.26
N LEU A 374 10.22 -1.13 5.83
CA LEU A 374 11.14 -1.97 5.06
C LEU A 374 10.60 -3.34 4.69
N LEU A 375 9.51 -3.77 5.31
CA LEU A 375 8.94 -5.08 4.99
C LEU A 375 8.26 -5.09 3.61
N GLY A 376 8.27 -3.96 2.88
CA GLY A 376 8.03 -3.93 1.43
C GLY A 376 6.69 -4.56 1.08
N TYR A 377 5.61 -4.07 1.68
CA TYR A 377 4.31 -4.71 1.56
C TYR A 377 3.77 -4.67 0.14
N SER A 378 4.05 -3.60 -0.61
CA SER A 378 3.44 -3.38 -1.91
C SER A 378 4.43 -2.82 -2.92
N THR A 379 4.24 -3.13 -4.20
CA THR A 379 4.98 -2.54 -5.33
C THR A 379 4.03 -2.20 -6.49
N ARG A 380 4.48 -1.46 -7.51
CA ARG A 380 3.69 -1.11 -8.72
C ARG A 380 4.30 -1.67 -10.00
N LEU A 381 3.49 -2.15 -10.93
CA LEU A 381 3.88 -2.45 -12.30
C LEU A 381 3.19 -1.44 -13.23
N PRO A 382 3.92 -0.77 -14.15
CA PRO A 382 5.38 -0.73 -14.28
C PRO A 382 6.06 0.12 -13.17
N LEU A 383 7.26 -0.27 -12.70
CA LEU A 383 8.06 0.43 -11.67
C LEU A 383 8.74 1.74 -12.16
N GLY A 384 8.12 2.46 -13.11
CA GLY A 384 8.73 3.62 -13.77
C GLY A 384 9.98 3.29 -14.61
N ILE A 385 10.29 2.01 -14.83
CA ILE A 385 11.36 1.54 -15.72
C ILE A 385 10.72 1.03 -17.00
N GLY A 386 11.06 1.64 -18.14
CA GLY A 386 10.54 1.26 -19.47
C GLY A 386 11.03 -0.08 -20.03
N SER A 387 11.17 -1.12 -19.20
CA SER A 387 11.51 -2.49 -19.64
C SER A 387 10.77 -3.55 -18.81
N PRO A 388 9.91 -4.35 -19.45
CA PRO A 388 9.20 -5.43 -18.77
C PRO A 388 10.15 -6.46 -18.14
N ALA A 389 11.23 -6.83 -18.83
CA ALA A 389 12.22 -7.79 -18.32
C ALA A 389 12.89 -7.32 -17.01
N LEU A 390 13.29 -6.04 -16.93
CA LEU A 390 13.85 -5.49 -15.69
C LEU A 390 12.82 -5.45 -14.56
N ASN A 391 11.55 -5.20 -14.88
CA ASN A 391 10.47 -5.23 -13.90
C ASN A 391 10.22 -6.64 -13.38
N GLY A 392 10.27 -7.67 -14.24
CA GLY A 392 10.20 -9.06 -13.80
C GLY A 392 11.33 -9.42 -12.83
N TRP A 393 12.57 -9.00 -13.12
CA TRP A 393 13.70 -9.18 -12.20
C TRP A 393 13.50 -8.45 -10.87
N LEU A 394 13.03 -7.20 -10.90
CA LEU A 394 12.77 -6.43 -9.68
C LEU A 394 11.61 -7.02 -8.88
N LEU A 395 10.56 -7.49 -9.52
CA LEU A 395 9.44 -8.15 -8.86
C LEU A 395 9.89 -9.43 -8.16
N TYR A 396 10.75 -10.21 -8.82
CA TYR A 396 11.39 -11.39 -8.21
C TYR A 396 12.28 -11.01 -7.02
N LEU A 397 13.07 -9.95 -7.13
CA LEU A 397 14.00 -9.51 -6.08
C LEU A 397 13.28 -8.89 -4.87
N LEU A 398 12.30 -8.01 -5.12
CA LEU A 398 11.53 -7.32 -4.08
C LEU A 398 10.50 -8.25 -3.44
N ASN A 399 9.89 -9.12 -4.25
CA ASN A 399 8.90 -10.10 -3.85
C ASN A 399 7.87 -9.52 -2.84
N PRO A 400 7.12 -8.46 -3.22
CA PRO A 400 6.22 -7.77 -2.31
C PRO A 400 5.01 -8.65 -1.93
N LYS A 401 4.26 -8.26 -0.89
CA LYS A 401 2.99 -8.93 -0.53
C LYS A 401 1.84 -8.55 -1.48
N PHE A 402 1.84 -7.33 -1.97
CA PHE A 402 0.87 -6.79 -2.91
C PHE A 402 1.56 -6.19 -4.14
N ILE A 403 0.89 -6.23 -5.28
CA ILE A 403 1.34 -5.62 -6.53
C ILE A 403 0.18 -4.82 -7.09
N TYR A 404 0.37 -3.51 -7.26
CA TYR A 404 -0.50 -2.68 -8.07
C TYR A 404 -0.13 -2.91 -9.54
N ILE A 405 -1.07 -3.33 -10.37
CA ILE A 405 -0.91 -3.40 -11.81
C ILE A 405 -1.65 -2.19 -12.35
N GLU A 406 -0.93 -1.18 -12.82
CA GLU A 406 -1.60 -0.09 -13.53
C GLU A 406 -2.40 -0.71 -14.70
N SER A 407 -3.73 -0.59 -14.69
CA SER A 407 -4.61 -1.02 -15.78
C SER A 407 -5.18 0.17 -16.55
N HIS A 408 -4.92 1.39 -16.07
CA HIS A 408 -5.38 2.65 -16.64
C HIS A 408 -4.17 3.42 -17.24
N ASN A 409 -4.37 4.43 -18.07
CA ASN A 409 -3.31 5.19 -18.77
C ASN A 409 -2.73 4.56 -20.05
N ALA A 410 -3.59 4.01 -20.92
CA ALA A 410 -3.21 3.66 -22.29
C ALA A 410 -2.09 2.61 -22.41
N LEU A 411 -2.01 1.65 -21.47
CA LEU A 411 -1.06 0.54 -21.56
C LEU A 411 -1.29 -0.33 -22.80
N GLU A 412 -2.49 -0.30 -23.37
CA GLU A 412 -2.81 -0.87 -24.68
C GLU A 412 -1.96 -0.30 -25.83
N GLU A 413 -1.38 0.90 -25.68
CA GLU A 413 -0.42 1.47 -26.64
C GLU A 413 0.97 0.81 -26.54
N HIS A 414 1.19 -0.01 -25.52
CA HIS A 414 2.45 -0.68 -25.20
C HIS A 414 2.29 -2.22 -25.14
N PRO A 415 2.21 -2.91 -26.28
CA PRO A 415 1.91 -4.35 -26.34
C PRO A 415 2.91 -5.23 -25.59
N GLU A 416 4.16 -4.81 -25.45
CA GLU A 416 5.18 -5.51 -24.66
C GLU A 416 4.88 -5.53 -23.16
N TRP A 417 4.24 -4.48 -22.65
CA TRP A 417 3.78 -4.44 -21.26
C TRP A 417 2.53 -5.28 -21.09
N VAL A 418 1.67 -5.26 -22.09
CA VAL A 418 0.47 -6.09 -22.11
C VAL A 418 0.83 -7.57 -22.03
N ASP A 419 1.73 -8.01 -22.91
CA ASP A 419 2.23 -9.38 -22.94
C ASP A 419 2.91 -9.80 -21.62
N PHE A 420 3.75 -8.93 -21.06
CA PHE A 420 4.44 -9.20 -19.80
C PHE A 420 3.48 -9.37 -18.62
N ILE A 421 2.53 -8.44 -18.43
CA ILE A 421 1.57 -8.48 -17.33
C ILE A 421 0.67 -9.70 -17.48
N THR A 422 0.12 -9.93 -18.68
CA THR A 422 -0.70 -11.11 -18.98
C THR A 422 0.05 -12.40 -18.66
N THR A 423 1.28 -12.53 -19.16
CA THR A 423 2.12 -13.70 -18.93
C THR A 423 2.42 -13.90 -17.45
N TYR A 424 2.75 -12.83 -16.72
CA TYR A 424 3.01 -12.89 -15.29
C TYR A 424 1.76 -13.37 -14.51
N LEU A 425 0.59 -12.79 -14.79
CA LEU A 425 -0.68 -13.14 -14.16
C LEU A 425 -1.09 -14.59 -14.43
N HIS A 426 -1.01 -15.02 -15.70
CA HIS A 426 -1.30 -16.39 -16.10
C HIS A 426 -0.38 -17.42 -15.45
N ASN A 427 0.91 -17.11 -15.33
CA ASN A 427 1.88 -18.03 -14.73
C ASN A 427 1.78 -18.08 -13.20
N THR A 428 1.43 -16.96 -12.57
CA THR A 428 1.38 -16.84 -11.10
C THR A 428 0.06 -17.34 -10.54
N PHE A 429 -1.05 -17.13 -11.25
CA PHE A 429 -2.39 -17.59 -10.87
C PHE A 429 -3.03 -18.38 -12.01
N PRO A 430 -2.49 -19.56 -12.36
CA PRO A 430 -2.96 -20.35 -13.52
C PRO A 430 -4.36 -20.94 -13.29
N ASP A 431 -4.67 -21.32 -12.05
CA ASP A 431 -5.89 -22.02 -11.70
C ASP A 431 -7.11 -21.10 -11.74
N LYS A 432 -8.18 -21.57 -12.41
CA LYS A 432 -9.49 -20.89 -12.39
C LYS A 432 -10.07 -20.94 -10.98
N ALA A 433 -10.60 -19.81 -10.52
CA ALA A 433 -11.43 -19.79 -9.32
C ALA A 433 -12.81 -20.44 -9.60
N PRO A 434 -13.50 -20.96 -8.56
CA PRO A 434 -14.77 -21.67 -8.74
C PRO A 434 -15.92 -20.85 -9.35
N TRP A 435 -15.82 -19.52 -9.26
CA TRP A 435 -16.80 -18.58 -9.80
C TRP A 435 -16.51 -18.16 -11.24
N GLU A 436 -15.44 -18.64 -11.87
CA GLU A 436 -15.14 -18.29 -13.26
C GLU A 436 -15.90 -19.18 -14.25
N LEU A 437 -16.50 -18.56 -15.27
CA LEU A 437 -17.25 -19.22 -16.35
C LEU A 437 -16.39 -20.06 -17.31
#